data_AF-A0A067D4T7-F1
#
_entry.id   AF-A0A067D4T7-F1
#
_cell.length_a   1.000
_cell.length_b   1.000
_cell.length_c   1.000
_cell.angle_alpha   90.00
_cell.angle_beta   90.00
_cell.angle_gamma   90.00
#
_symmetry.space_group_name_H-M   'P 1'
#
loop_
_entity.id
_entity.type
_entity.pdbx_description
1 polymer ?
#
loop_
_entity_poly.entity_id
_entity_poly.type
_entity_poly.pdbx_seq_one_letter_code
_entity_poly.pdbx_strand_id
1 'polypeptide(L)'
;MAAEQEAVSNKRVILSNYVTGFPNESDMKITSGSIKLKVADGSKDTVLLKNLYLSCGPYMRERMSKLDRPSFVDSFHPGGVSSSRPIS
;
A
#
# COMPACT_ATOMS: atom_id res chain seq x y z
N MET A 1 -34.03 1.98 -8.20
CA MET A 1 -33.28 0.71 -8.14
C MET A 1 -31.82 1.06 -7.93
N ALA A 2 -31.25 0.73 -6.77
CA ALA A 2 -29.83 0.94 -6.52
C ALA A 2 -29.06 -0.17 -7.23
N ALA A 3 -28.21 0.18 -8.19
CA ALA A 3 -27.28 -0.78 -8.77
C ALA A 3 -26.35 -1.27 -7.66
N GLU A 4 -26.42 -2.56 -7.35
CA GLU A 4 -25.45 -3.23 -6.50
C GLU A 4 -24.10 -3.15 -7.22
N GLN A 5 -23.22 -2.26 -6.74
CA GLN A 5 -21.91 -2.08 -7.35
C GLN A 5 -21.06 -3.33 -7.07
N GLU A 6 -20.88 -4.15 -8.09
CA GLU A 6 -20.08 -5.36 -8.05
C GLU A 6 -18.64 -5.03 -7.62
N ALA A 7 -18.24 -5.60 -6.48
CA ALA A 7 -16.90 -5.42 -5.96
C ALA A 7 -15.91 -6.21 -6.83
N VAL A 8 -14.90 -5.53 -7.38
CA VAL A 8 -13.95 -6.14 -8.32
C VAL A 8 -12.72 -6.68 -7.58
N SER A 9 -12.03 -7.65 -8.19
CA SER A 9 -10.77 -8.17 -7.65
C SER A 9 -9.66 -7.11 -7.69
N ASN A 10 -8.93 -6.97 -6.58
CA ASN A 10 -7.81 -6.05 -6.44
C ASN A 10 -6.55 -6.80 -5.98
N LYS A 11 -5.61 -7.01 -6.91
CA LYS A 11 -4.32 -7.65 -6.63
C LYS A 11 -3.37 -6.64 -5.97
N ARG A 12 -2.71 -7.05 -4.90
CA ARG A 12 -1.78 -6.22 -4.12
C ARG A 12 -0.50 -7.00 -3.79
N VAL A 13 0.61 -6.28 -3.76
CA VAL A 13 1.89 -6.76 -3.23
C VAL A 13 2.04 -6.19 -1.81
N ILE A 14 2.24 -7.07 -0.83
CA ILE A 14 2.33 -6.70 0.58
C ILE A 14 3.73 -7.05 1.09
N LEU A 15 4.33 -6.14 1.86
CA LEU A 15 5.50 -6.43 2.66
C LEU A 15 5.10 -7.31 3.86
N SER A 16 5.61 -8.54 3.93
CA SER A 16 5.21 -9.51 4.96
C SER A 16 5.72 -9.12 6.35
N ASN A 17 7.00 -8.76 6.44
CA ASN A 17 7.69 -8.35 7.67
C ASN A 17 8.73 -7.27 7.35
N TYR A 18 9.28 -6.62 8.38
CA TYR A 18 10.43 -5.75 8.19
C TYR A 18 11.64 -6.53 7.69
N VAL A 19 12.42 -5.92 6.79
CA VAL A 19 13.60 -6.52 6.18
C VAL A 19 14.87 -6.03 6.86
N THR A 20 15.76 -6.96 7.17
CA THR A 20 17.15 -6.73 7.59
C THR A 20 18.11 -7.20 6.50
N GLY A 21 19.09 -6.37 6.11
CA GLY A 21 20.05 -6.75 5.05
C GLY A 21 19.49 -6.58 3.62
N PHE A 22 19.74 -7.53 2.72
CA PHE A 22 19.19 -7.45 1.36
C PHE A 22 17.78 -8.04 1.30
N PRO A 23 16.83 -7.40 0.58
CA PRO A 23 15.48 -7.93 0.44
C PRO A 23 15.49 -9.16 -0.46
N ASN A 24 14.59 -10.10 -0.19
CA ASN A 24 14.33 -11.25 -1.04
C ASN A 24 12.90 -11.23 -1.58
N GLU A 25 12.59 -12.13 -2.52
CA GLU A 25 11.23 -12.22 -3.09
C GLU A 25 10.19 -12.66 -2.05
N SER A 26 10.60 -13.47 -1.06
CA SER A 26 9.70 -14.00 0.00
C SER A 26 9.25 -12.94 1.01
N ASP A 27 9.98 -11.83 1.11
CA ASP A 27 9.60 -10.67 1.92
C ASP A 27 8.34 -9.99 1.37
N MET A 28 8.01 -10.21 0.10
CA MET A 28 6.85 -9.66 -0.58
C MET A 28 5.84 -10.75 -0.94
N LYS A 29 4.57 -10.53 -0.62
CA LYS A 29 3.49 -11.47 -0.92
C LYS A 29 2.46 -10.86 -1.86
N ILE A 30 2.18 -11.56 -2.95
CA ILE A 30 1.04 -11.24 -3.82
C ILE A 30 -0.23 -11.80 -3.17
N THR A 31 -1.23 -10.93 -2.98
CA THR A 31 -2.55 -11.32 -2.49
C THR A 31 -3.63 -10.66 -3.34
N SER A 32 -4.83 -11.24 -3.32
CA SER A 32 -6.01 -10.68 -3.98
C SER A 32 -7.04 -10.29 -2.94
N GLY A 33 -7.44 -9.03 -2.94
CA GLY A 33 -8.59 -8.51 -2.18
C GLY A 33 -9.76 -8.19 -3.11
N SER A 34 -10.79 -7.57 -2.55
CA SER A 34 -11.91 -7.01 -3.31
C SER A 34 -12.03 -5.52 -3.03
N ILE A 35 -12.38 -4.72 -4.05
CA ILE A 35 -12.57 -3.26 -3.93
C ILE A 35 -13.87 -2.84 -4.61
N LYS A 36 -14.61 -1.94 -3.98
CA LYS A 36 -15.75 -1.27 -4.59
C LYS A 36 -15.24 -0.08 -5.41
N LEU A 37 -15.72 0.07 -6.64
CA LEU A 37 -15.30 1.17 -7.54
C LEU A 37 -16.02 2.49 -7.23
N LYS A 38 -16.10 2.84 -5.94
CA LYS A 38 -16.73 4.06 -5.44
C LYS A 38 -15.98 4.53 -4.19
N VAL A 39 -15.77 5.84 -4.08
CA VAL A 39 -15.26 6.44 -2.85
C VAL A 39 -16.31 6.33 -1.75
N ALA A 40 -15.89 6.02 -0.52
CA ALA A 40 -16.80 5.89 0.61
C ALA A 40 -17.48 7.22 0.93
N ASP A 41 -18.78 7.18 1.18
CA ASP A 41 -19.58 8.38 1.48
C ASP A 41 -19.02 9.06 2.75
N GLY A 42 -18.86 10.39 2.70
CA GLY A 42 -18.28 11.17 3.80
C GLY A 42 -16.74 11.30 3.78
N SER A 43 -16.04 10.66 2.84
CA SER A 43 -14.60 10.88 2.65
C SER A 43 -14.34 12.25 2.03
N LYS A 44 -13.49 13.07 2.68
CA LYS A 44 -13.01 14.33 2.10
C LYS A 44 -11.70 14.08 1.35
N ASP A 45 -11.51 14.80 0.24
CA ASP A 45 -10.25 14.84 -0.52
C ASP A 45 -9.69 13.46 -0.92
N THR A 46 -10.57 12.52 -1.32
CA THR A 46 -10.20 11.15 -1.68
C THR A 46 -10.45 10.87 -3.15
N VAL A 47 -9.43 10.32 -3.84
CA VAL A 47 -9.52 9.90 -5.24
C VAL A 47 -9.29 8.40 -5.35
N LEU A 48 -10.19 7.70 -6.05
CA LEU A 48 -10.00 6.30 -6.40
C LEU A 48 -9.22 6.20 -7.72
N LEU A 49 -8.09 5.48 -7.71
CA LEU A 49 -7.21 5.33 -8.85
C LEU A 49 -7.14 3.88 -9.33
N LYS A 50 -6.94 3.72 -10.63
CA LYS A 50 -6.44 2.48 -11.24
C LYS A 50 -4.97 2.68 -11.57
N ASN A 51 -4.09 2.09 -10.75
CA ASN A 51 -2.65 2.22 -10.95
C ASN A 51 -2.24 1.54 -12.26
N LEU A 52 -1.61 2.30 -13.16
CA LEU A 52 -1.15 1.80 -14.46
C LEU A 52 0.33 1.40 -14.45
N TYR A 53 1.14 2.17 -13.72
CA TYR A 53 2.58 1.98 -13.61
C TYR A 53 3.03 2.18 -12.16
N LEU A 54 4.09 1.48 -11.77
CA LEU A 54 4.76 1.61 -10.48
C LEU A 54 6.25 1.85 -10.74
N SER A 55 6.85 2.77 -10.00
CA SER A 55 8.29 3.00 -10.03
C SER A 55 9.00 2.14 -8.99
N CYS A 56 10.21 1.68 -9.34
CA CYS A 56 11.12 1.03 -8.41
C CYS A 56 12.29 1.98 -8.15
N GLY A 57 12.39 2.51 -6.92
CA GLY A 57 13.43 3.44 -6.53
C GLY A 57 14.28 2.89 -5.38
N PRO A 58 15.61 3.16 -5.35
CA PRO A 58 16.50 2.65 -4.29
C PRO A 58 16.02 2.98 -2.87
N TYR A 59 15.42 4.16 -2.68
CA TYR A 59 14.88 4.61 -1.39
C TYR A 59 13.82 3.67 -0.80
N MET A 60 13.12 2.88 -1.63
CA MET A 60 12.10 1.94 -1.16
C MET A 60 12.71 0.87 -0.24
N ARG A 61 13.98 0.51 -0.43
CA ARG A 61 14.67 -0.45 0.43
C ARG A 61 14.70 0.05 1.87
N GLU A 62 15.14 1.27 2.13
CA GLU A 62 15.24 1.81 3.49
C GLU A 62 13.90 1.76 4.22
N ARG A 63 12.81 2.04 3.49
CA ARG A 63 11.44 1.98 4.01
C ARG A 63 10.97 0.57 4.37
N MET A 64 11.61 -0.49 3.87
CA MET A 64 11.28 -1.88 4.26
C MET A 64 11.87 -2.27 5.62
N SER A 65 12.80 -1.49 6.18
CA SER A 65 13.34 -1.72 7.52
C SER A 65 12.51 -1.01 8.58
N LYS A 66 12.52 -1.52 9.80
CA LYS A 66 11.98 -0.79 10.96
C LYS A 66 12.95 0.33 11.30
N LEU A 67 12.53 1.58 11.10
CA LEU A 67 13.34 2.73 11.46
C LEU A 67 13.24 2.98 12.97
N ASP A 68 14.37 2.90 13.66
CA ASP A 68 14.48 3.21 15.10
C ASP A 68 14.77 4.70 15.37
N ARG A 69 14.90 5.50 14.31
CA ARG A 69 15.19 6.94 14.37
C ARG A 69 14.33 7.70 13.34
N PRO A 70 14.04 8.99 13.57
CA PRO A 70 13.32 9.81 12.60
C PRO A 70 14.06 9.85 11.26
N SER A 71 13.32 9.67 10.17
CA SER A 71 13.79 9.84 8.80
C SER A 71 12.86 10.82 8.07
N PHE A 72 13.30 11.34 6.94
CA PHE A 72 12.47 12.17 6.07
C PHE A 72 11.26 11.39 5.52
N VAL A 73 11.35 10.06 5.42
CA VAL A 73 10.26 9.20 4.97
C VAL A 73 10.07 8.02 5.92
N ASP A 74 8.83 7.77 6.32
CA ASP A 74 8.46 6.66 7.21
C ASP A 74 8.64 5.28 6.56
N SER A 75 8.90 4.28 7.41
CA SER A 75 8.84 2.87 7.04
C SER A 75 7.48 2.46 6.49
N PHE A 76 7.49 1.49 5.58
CA PHE A 76 6.29 0.76 5.21
C PHE A 76 5.76 0.00 6.43
N HIS A 77 4.43 -0.13 6.50
CA HIS A 77 3.77 -0.90 7.55
C HIS A 77 3.57 -2.34 7.05
N PRO A 78 4.29 -3.35 7.59
CA PRO A 78 4.13 -4.73 7.15
C PRO A 78 2.70 -5.24 7.37
N GLY A 79 2.24 -6.12 6.47
CA GLY A 79 0.88 -6.67 6.48
C GLY A 79 -0.22 -5.69 6.02
N GLY A 80 0.08 -4.40 5.89
CA GLY A 80 -0.85 -3.36 5.46
C GLY A 80 -0.64 -2.92 4.01
N VAL A 81 -1.67 -2.27 3.46
CA VAL A 81 -1.48 -1.40 2.28
C VAL A 81 -0.92 -0.09 2.79
N SER A 82 0.22 0.35 2.26
CA SER A 82 0.86 1.61 2.66
C SER A 82 -0.06 2.79 2.33
N SER A 83 -0.88 3.22 3.28
CA SER A 83 -1.52 4.54 3.22
C SER A 83 -0.47 5.59 3.61
N SER A 84 -0.24 6.56 2.74
CA SER A 84 0.41 7.80 3.17
C SER A 84 -0.47 8.39 4.26
N ARG A 85 0.03 8.46 5.50
CA ARG A 85 -0.65 9.26 6.53
C ARG A 85 -0.67 10.72 6.06
N PRO A 86 -1.73 11.49 6.35
CA PRO A 86 -1.70 12.93 6.13
C PRO A 86 -0.55 13.52 6.94
N ILE A 87 0.20 14.42 6.30
CA ILE A 87 1.13 15.31 6.99
C ILE A 87 0.27 16.15 7.94
N SER A 88 0.48 15.98 9.24
CA SER A 88 -0.12 16.79 10.31
C SER A 88 0.38 18.22 10.25
#